data_AF-A0AA47M3U4-F1
#
_entry.id   AF-A0AA47M3U4-F1
#
_cell.length_a   1.000
_cell.length_b   1.000
_cell.length_c   1.000
_cell.angle_alpha   90.00
_cell.angle_beta   90.00
_cell.angle_gamma   90.00
#
_symmetry.space_group_name_H-M   'P 1'
#
loop_
_entity.id
_entity.type
_entity.pdbx_description
1 polymer ?
#
loop_
_entity_poly.entity_id
_entity_poly.type
_entity_poly.pdbx_seq_one_letter_code
_entity_poly.pdbx_strand_id
1 'polypeptide(L)'
;MRTLTARSKCFSCRISISSSFLFNCPFGFRQRAGSLAQDCTMSSMTGGCSYECYREVKENRCCPGHWGPDCIECPETAERSCSNNGVCSEGMGGNGTCSCKDGFAGTACEDCAPNRYGPNCGSECTCVHGLCNSGLLHDGKCTCFSGYKGDNCDQGKTFCT
;
A
#
# COMPACT_ATOMS: atom_id res chain seq x y z
N MET A 1 3.70 16.16 -7.74
CA MET A 1 3.12 16.65 -9.02
C MET A 1 3.91 16.01 -10.13
N ARG A 2 3.25 15.55 -11.19
CA ARG A 2 3.91 14.97 -12.36
C ARG A 2 3.67 15.86 -13.56
N THR A 3 4.75 16.22 -14.26
CA THR A 3 4.67 16.98 -15.50
C THR A 3 4.53 16.01 -16.66
N LEU A 4 3.41 16.09 -17.38
CA LEU A 4 3.25 15.40 -18.65
C LEU A 4 3.69 16.34 -19.75
N THR A 5 4.50 15.85 -20.68
CA THR A 5 4.93 16.59 -21.86
C THR A 5 4.25 16.05 -23.11
N ALA A 6 3.98 16.94 -24.05
CA ALA A 6 3.42 16.63 -25.35
C ALA A 6 3.97 17.62 -26.38
N ARG A 7 3.67 17.42 -27.66
CA ARG A 7 3.96 18.39 -28.72
C ARG A 7 2.67 18.93 -29.32
N SER A 8 2.70 20.16 -29.81
CA SER A 8 1.63 20.69 -30.65
C SER A 8 1.55 19.91 -31.97
N LYS A 9 0.45 20.09 -32.71
CA LYS A 9 0.44 19.69 -34.13
C LYS A 9 1.55 20.43 -34.87
N CYS A 10 2.13 19.80 -35.88
CA CYS A 10 3.16 20.40 -36.73
C CYS A 10 2.53 21.56 -37.54
N PHE A 11 3.27 22.66 -37.70
CA PHE A 11 2.82 23.84 -38.44
C PHE A 11 3.98 24.54 -39.15
N SER A 12 3.67 25.53 -39.99
CA SER A 12 4.71 26.30 -40.69
C SER A 12 5.41 27.28 -39.74
N CYS A 13 6.74 27.23 -39.68
CA CYS A 13 7.57 28.08 -38.81
C CYS A 13 7.42 29.59 -39.04
N ARG A 14 6.76 30.01 -40.12
CA ARG A 14 6.54 31.42 -40.46
C ARG A 14 5.23 32.01 -39.91
N ILE A 15 4.39 31.21 -39.26
CA ILE A 15 3.09 31.64 -38.75
C ILE A 15 3.26 32.32 -37.38
N SER A 16 2.88 33.60 -37.28
CA SER A 16 2.83 34.38 -36.04
C SER A 16 1.53 34.10 -35.25
N ILE A 17 1.67 33.91 -33.94
CA ILE A 17 0.69 33.30 -33.01
C ILE A 17 -0.56 34.17 -32.75
N SER A 18 -0.78 35.25 -33.51
CA SER A 18 -1.91 36.17 -33.31
C SER A 18 -3.22 35.74 -33.97
N SER A 19 -3.25 34.67 -34.78
CA SER A 19 -4.39 34.45 -35.70
C SER A 19 -4.86 33.00 -35.92
N SER A 20 -4.56 32.01 -35.09
CA SER A 20 -5.09 30.65 -35.33
C SER A 20 -5.27 29.78 -34.09
N PHE A 21 -6.53 29.46 -33.78
CA PHE A 21 -6.94 28.44 -32.79
C PHE A 21 -6.46 27.00 -33.10
N LEU A 22 -5.79 26.77 -34.24
CA LEU A 22 -5.41 25.45 -34.79
C LEU A 22 -4.03 24.93 -34.34
N PHE A 23 -3.15 25.79 -33.82
CA PHE A 23 -1.77 25.44 -33.43
C PHE A 23 -1.58 25.32 -31.92
N ASN A 24 -2.67 25.07 -31.20
CA ASN A 24 -2.65 24.94 -29.76
C ASN A 24 -2.10 23.58 -29.33
N CYS A 25 -1.52 23.58 -28.13
CA CYS A 25 -1.25 22.36 -27.39
C CYS A 25 -2.51 21.48 -27.26
N PRO A 26 -2.36 20.16 -27.09
CA PRO A 26 -3.48 19.28 -26.81
C PRO A 26 -4.35 19.80 -25.66
N PHE A 27 -5.64 19.45 -25.65
CA PHE A 27 -6.58 19.94 -24.64
C PHE A 27 -6.06 19.72 -23.21
N GLY A 28 -6.04 20.79 -22.41
CA GLY A 28 -5.54 20.79 -21.03
C GLY A 28 -4.02 20.92 -20.89
N PHE A 29 -3.25 21.02 -21.98
CA PHE A 29 -1.81 21.33 -21.94
C PHE A 29 -1.55 22.81 -22.21
N ARG A 30 -0.53 23.36 -21.56
CA ARG A 30 -0.03 24.72 -21.76
C ARG A 30 1.25 24.69 -22.57
N GLN A 31 1.48 25.73 -23.36
CA GLN A 31 2.70 25.87 -24.14
C GLN A 31 3.86 26.29 -23.25
N ARG A 32 5.02 25.64 -23.38
CA ARG A 32 6.25 26.12 -22.75
C ARG A 32 6.76 27.33 -23.54
N ALA A 33 6.93 28.47 -22.87
CA ALA A 33 7.41 29.69 -23.51
C ALA A 33 8.79 29.46 -24.17
N GLY A 34 8.97 29.94 -25.41
CA GLY A 34 10.23 29.81 -26.14
C GLY A 34 10.57 28.40 -26.65
N SER A 35 9.64 27.44 -26.58
CA SER A 35 9.88 26.03 -26.97
C SER A 35 9.66 25.72 -28.45
N LEU A 36 9.74 26.71 -29.35
CA LEU A 36 9.57 26.50 -30.78
C LEU A 36 10.74 25.68 -31.34
N ALA A 37 10.47 24.48 -31.85
CA ALA A 37 11.48 23.62 -32.45
C ALA A 37 11.08 23.24 -33.89
N GLN A 38 12.04 23.27 -34.81
CA GLN A 38 11.87 22.81 -36.20
C GLN A 38 12.13 21.30 -36.28
N ASP A 39 11.29 20.52 -35.61
CA ASP A 39 11.54 19.12 -35.30
C ASP A 39 10.44 18.16 -35.81
N CYS A 40 9.63 18.63 -36.76
CA CYS A 40 8.53 17.85 -37.35
C CYS A 40 8.45 18.07 -38.87
N THR A 41 7.76 17.16 -39.57
CA THR A 41 7.54 17.24 -41.02
C THR A 41 6.05 17.30 -41.30
N MET A 42 5.63 18.24 -42.13
CA MET A 42 4.24 18.34 -42.58
C MET A 42 3.93 17.27 -43.62
N SER A 43 2.65 16.93 -43.81
CA SER A 43 2.23 15.94 -44.83
C SER A 43 2.69 16.28 -46.26
N SER A 44 3.05 17.54 -46.53
CA SER A 44 3.60 18.02 -47.80
C SER A 44 5.13 17.93 -47.91
N MET A 45 5.80 17.09 -47.10
CA MET A 45 7.27 16.88 -47.06
C MET A 45 8.11 18.15 -46.77
N THR A 46 7.47 19.23 -46.34
CA THR A 46 8.16 20.43 -45.86
C THR A 46 8.47 20.31 -44.37
N GLY A 47 9.67 20.74 -43.99
CA GLY A 47 10.04 20.89 -42.58
C GLY A 47 9.10 21.88 -41.88
N GLY A 48 8.60 21.49 -40.72
CA GLY A 48 7.67 22.27 -39.92
C GLY A 48 8.19 22.48 -38.49
N CYS A 49 7.44 23.28 -37.75
CA CYS A 49 7.70 23.60 -36.37
C CYS A 49 6.64 22.97 -35.44
N SER A 50 7.07 22.64 -34.22
CA SER A 50 6.19 22.25 -33.12
C SER A 50 6.59 22.97 -31.84
N TYR A 51 5.64 23.08 -30.91
CA TYR A 51 5.88 23.59 -29.57
C TYR A 51 5.94 22.46 -28.57
N GLU A 52 6.79 22.61 -27.55
CA GLU A 52 6.72 21.77 -26.36
C GLU A 52 5.54 22.22 -25.49
N CYS A 53 4.67 21.27 -25.21
CA CYS A 53 3.49 21.44 -24.39
C CYS A 53 3.66 20.69 -23.09
N TYR A 54 3.20 21.27 -21.98
CA TYR A 54 3.26 20.63 -20.67
C TYR A 54 1.94 20.76 -19.92
N ARG A 55 1.67 19.78 -19.07
CA ARG A 55 0.56 19.81 -18.12
C ARG A 55 1.03 19.30 -16.78
N GLU A 56 0.77 20.09 -15.75
CA GLU A 56 0.97 19.65 -14.37
C GLU A 56 -0.23 18.83 -13.93
N VAL A 57 0.00 17.57 -13.61
CA VAL A 57 -1.01 16.71 -13.02
C VAL A 57 -0.72 16.62 -11.53
N LYS A 58 -1.69 17.06 -10.73
CA LYS A 58 -1.69 16.80 -9.30
C LYS A 58 -1.88 15.29 -9.13
N GLU A 59 -0.86 14.64 -8.60
CA GLU A 59 -0.95 13.22 -8.31
C GLU A 59 -1.61 13.09 -6.94
N ASN A 60 -2.81 12.53 -6.91
CA ASN A 60 -3.47 12.20 -5.67
C ASN A 60 -2.73 10.99 -5.10
N ARG A 61 -2.07 11.20 -3.96
CA ARG A 61 -1.40 10.18 -3.18
C ARG A 61 -1.86 10.35 -1.75
N CYS A 62 -2.05 9.24 -1.07
CA CYS A 62 -2.27 9.24 0.35
C CYS A 62 -0.94 9.44 1.09
N CYS A 63 -1.01 10.02 2.28
CA CYS A 63 0.10 9.98 3.22
C CYS A 63 0.40 8.51 3.61
N PRO A 64 1.60 8.20 4.10
CA PRO A 64 1.89 6.89 4.66
C PRO A 64 0.85 6.50 5.73
N GLY A 65 0.50 5.22 5.78
CA GLY A 65 -0.50 4.68 6.71
C GLY A 65 -1.95 4.97 6.30
N HIS A 66 -2.20 5.36 5.05
CA HIS A 66 -3.55 5.65 4.55
C HIS A 66 -3.80 4.99 3.18
N TRP A 67 -5.05 4.65 2.89
CA TRP A 67 -5.42 3.83 1.73
C TRP A 67 -6.73 4.26 1.06
N GLY A 68 -6.90 3.83 -0.19
CA GLY A 68 -8.11 4.06 -0.96
C GLY A 68 -8.24 5.49 -1.51
N PRO A 69 -9.36 5.77 -2.21
CA PRO A 69 -9.58 7.07 -2.86
C PRO A 69 -9.78 8.21 -1.87
N ASP A 70 -10.30 7.90 -0.67
CA ASP A 70 -10.57 8.86 0.40
C ASP A 70 -9.41 8.96 1.40
N CYS A 71 -8.30 8.24 1.15
CA CYS A 71 -7.14 8.15 2.05
C CYS A 71 -7.56 7.87 3.50
N ILE A 72 -8.30 6.78 3.68
CA ILE A 72 -8.73 6.27 4.98
C ILE A 72 -7.51 5.75 5.72
N GLU A 73 -7.42 5.98 7.02
CA GLU A 73 -6.33 5.46 7.86
C GLU A 73 -6.30 3.93 7.85
N CYS A 74 -5.09 3.36 7.87
CA CYS A 74 -4.88 1.93 8.08
C CYS A 74 -5.34 1.53 9.50
N PRO A 75 -5.65 0.24 9.74
CA PRO A 75 -6.06 -0.24 11.07
C PRO A 75 -5.06 0.16 12.16
N GLU A 76 -5.58 0.43 13.35
CA GLU A 76 -4.92 1.12 14.48
C GLU A 76 -4.73 2.63 14.23
N THR A 77 -3.53 3.03 13.79
CA THR A 77 -3.20 4.43 13.45
C THR A 77 -2.21 4.45 12.29
N ALA A 78 -2.04 5.59 11.63
CA ALA A 78 -1.06 5.78 10.56
C ALA A 78 0.39 5.56 11.03
N GLU A 79 0.69 5.89 12.30
CA GLU A 79 2.01 5.70 12.91
C GLU A 79 2.25 4.27 13.39
N ARG A 80 1.17 3.55 13.73
CA ARG A 80 1.19 2.20 14.30
C ARG A 80 0.41 1.22 13.45
N SER A 81 0.49 1.38 12.13
CA SER A 81 -0.32 0.61 11.18
C SER A 81 -0.10 -0.89 11.39
N CYS A 82 -1.21 -1.64 11.46
CA CYS A 82 -1.20 -3.07 11.73
C CYS A 82 -0.41 -3.42 13.01
N SER A 83 -0.62 -2.64 14.09
CA SER A 83 0.03 -2.80 15.40
C SER A 83 1.56 -2.86 15.36
N ASN A 84 2.21 -2.42 14.27
CA ASN A 84 3.63 -2.64 13.93
C ASN A 84 4.02 -4.13 13.73
N ASN A 85 3.04 -5.02 13.68
CA ASN A 85 3.19 -6.46 13.51
C ASN A 85 2.76 -6.94 12.12
N GLY A 86 2.58 -6.02 11.18
CA GLY A 86 2.23 -6.34 9.79
C GLY A 86 2.53 -5.20 8.83
N VAL A 87 2.09 -5.37 7.59
CA VAL A 87 2.18 -4.37 6.53
C VAL A 87 0.77 -4.08 6.03
N CYS A 88 0.37 -2.81 6.06
CA CYS A 88 -0.92 -2.38 5.52
C CYS A 88 -0.85 -2.28 3.99
N SER A 89 -1.91 -2.74 3.30
CA SER A 89 -2.12 -2.44 1.89
C SER A 89 -2.52 -0.97 1.71
N GLU A 90 -1.54 -0.07 1.79
CA GLU A 90 -1.71 1.38 1.74
C GLU A 90 -1.74 1.97 0.31
N GLY A 91 -2.00 3.27 0.22
CA GLY A 91 -2.03 4.05 -1.01
C GLY A 91 -3.36 4.01 -1.76
N MET A 92 -3.44 4.76 -2.86
CA MET A 92 -4.68 4.97 -3.63
C MET A 92 -5.32 3.67 -4.16
N GLY A 93 -4.50 2.65 -4.46
CA GLY A 93 -4.96 1.33 -4.91
C GLY A 93 -5.01 0.29 -3.78
N GLY A 94 -4.68 0.69 -2.56
CA GLY A 94 -4.73 -0.15 -1.39
C GLY A 94 -6.17 -0.42 -0.93
N ASN A 95 -6.34 -1.47 -0.14
CA ASN A 95 -7.63 -1.87 0.43
C ASN A 95 -7.63 -1.86 1.97
N GLY A 96 -6.55 -1.38 2.61
CA GLY A 96 -6.43 -1.28 4.06
C GLY A 96 -6.22 -2.59 4.80
N THR A 97 -6.14 -3.72 4.10
CA THR A 97 -5.90 -5.02 4.75
C THR A 97 -4.47 -5.12 5.27
N CYS A 98 -4.31 -5.74 6.45
CA CYS A 98 -3.02 -5.99 7.06
C CYS A 98 -2.50 -7.39 6.70
N SER A 99 -1.28 -7.44 6.17
CA SER A 99 -0.51 -8.68 6.03
C SER A 99 0.37 -8.85 7.27
N CYS A 100 -0.02 -9.76 8.17
CA CYS A 100 0.67 -9.95 9.44
C CYS A 100 2.02 -10.68 9.28
N LYS A 101 2.96 -10.32 10.15
CA LYS A 101 4.23 -11.04 10.33
C LYS A 101 3.95 -12.42 10.93
N ASP A 102 4.90 -13.33 10.77
CA ASP A 102 4.81 -14.68 11.32
C ASP A 102 4.50 -14.66 12.82
N GLY A 103 3.52 -15.45 13.21
CA GLY A 103 3.08 -15.59 14.60
C GLY A 103 2.05 -14.57 15.07
N PHE A 104 1.74 -13.54 14.29
CA PHE A 104 0.68 -12.58 14.60
C PHE A 104 -0.60 -12.86 13.79
N ALA A 105 -1.73 -12.43 14.33
CA ALA A 105 -3.05 -12.56 13.74
C ALA A 105 -3.95 -11.41 14.19
N GLY A 106 -5.19 -11.39 13.68
CA GLY A 106 -6.12 -10.29 13.89
C GLY A 106 -6.20 -9.38 12.66
N THR A 107 -7.16 -8.46 12.67
CA THR A 107 -7.41 -7.57 11.53
C THR A 107 -6.35 -6.49 11.38
N ALA A 108 -5.71 -6.15 12.48
CA ALA A 108 -4.61 -5.21 12.60
C ALA A 108 -3.33 -5.88 13.14
N CYS A 109 -3.22 -7.22 13.11
CA CYS A 109 -2.07 -7.94 13.69
C CYS A 109 -1.88 -7.66 15.19
N GLU A 110 -3.00 -7.42 15.87
CA GLU A 110 -3.14 -7.05 17.27
C GLU A 110 -3.09 -8.25 18.22
N ASP A 111 -3.06 -9.47 17.68
CA ASP A 111 -3.09 -10.72 18.45
C ASP A 111 -2.02 -11.72 17.99
N CYS A 112 -1.85 -12.78 18.77
CA CYS A 112 -1.05 -13.92 18.33
C CYS A 112 -1.86 -14.87 17.46
N ALA A 113 -1.19 -15.48 16.48
CA ALA A 113 -1.74 -16.63 15.77
C ALA A 113 -2.07 -17.76 16.77
N PRO A 114 -3.01 -18.65 16.42
CA PRO A 114 -3.40 -19.75 17.29
C PRO A 114 -2.19 -20.56 17.79
N ASN A 115 -2.25 -20.99 19.04
CA ASN A 115 -1.18 -21.72 19.75
C ASN A 115 0.13 -20.94 19.95
N ARG A 116 0.12 -19.60 19.86
CA ARG A 116 1.30 -18.77 20.17
C ARG A 116 1.04 -17.80 21.32
N TYR A 117 2.10 -17.42 22.02
CA TYR A 117 1.99 -16.54 23.18
C TYR A 117 3.24 -15.68 23.41
N GLY A 118 3.08 -14.72 24.32
CA GLY A 118 4.10 -13.76 24.71
C GLY A 118 4.11 -12.50 23.86
N PRO A 119 4.88 -11.48 24.25
CA PRO A 119 4.77 -10.11 23.72
C PRO A 119 5.13 -9.98 22.24
N ASN A 120 5.81 -10.96 21.67
CA ASN A 120 6.17 -11.02 20.25
C ASN A 120 5.59 -12.26 19.54
N CYS A 121 4.67 -12.99 20.19
CA CYS A 121 4.08 -14.24 19.68
C CYS A 121 5.11 -15.30 19.22
N GLY A 122 6.33 -15.22 19.77
CA GLY A 122 7.45 -16.09 19.38
C GLY A 122 7.40 -17.47 20.02
N SER A 123 6.70 -17.60 21.16
CA SER A 123 6.58 -18.86 21.89
C SER A 123 5.38 -19.67 21.39
N GLU A 124 5.54 -20.98 21.31
CA GLU A 124 4.49 -21.92 20.88
C GLU A 124 4.01 -22.75 22.07
N CYS A 125 2.70 -23.01 22.11
CA CYS A 125 2.07 -23.83 23.14
C CYS A 125 2.45 -25.30 23.00
N THR A 126 2.82 -25.93 24.11
CA THR A 126 3.24 -27.35 24.17
C THR A 126 2.21 -28.27 24.83
N CYS A 127 0.99 -27.79 25.07
CA CYS A 127 -0.07 -28.55 25.73
C CYS A 127 -0.52 -29.75 24.87
N VAL A 128 -0.41 -30.96 25.40
CA VAL A 128 -0.84 -32.19 24.70
C VAL A 128 -2.34 -32.44 24.90
N HIS A 129 -2.79 -32.45 26.16
CA HIS A 129 -4.19 -32.67 26.53
C HIS A 129 -4.73 -31.54 27.41
N GLY A 130 -4.72 -30.33 26.88
CA GLY A 130 -5.22 -29.15 27.58
C GLY A 130 -5.40 -27.94 26.70
N LEU A 131 -5.91 -26.86 27.29
CA LEU A 131 -6.01 -25.55 26.66
C LEU A 131 -4.80 -24.71 27.03
N CYS A 132 -4.19 -24.08 26.03
CA CYS A 132 -3.09 -23.16 26.24
C CYS A 132 -3.59 -21.76 26.56
N ASN A 133 -2.93 -21.10 27.51
CA ASN A 133 -3.05 -19.67 27.75
C ASN A 133 -2.28 -18.90 26.66
N SER A 134 -2.85 -18.83 25.45
CA SER A 134 -2.25 -18.18 24.27
C SER A 134 -2.58 -16.69 24.17
N GLY A 135 -1.78 -15.93 23.40
CA GLY A 135 -1.97 -14.50 23.16
C GLY A 135 -0.83 -13.61 23.66
N LEU A 136 -0.87 -12.32 23.31
CA LEU A 136 0.24 -11.37 23.52
C LEU A 136 0.62 -11.18 25.00
N LEU A 137 -0.36 -11.17 25.89
CA LEU A 137 -0.19 -10.92 27.32
C LEU A 137 -0.19 -12.21 28.15
N HIS A 138 -0.22 -13.37 27.49
CA HIS A 138 -0.37 -14.66 28.14
C HIS A 138 0.95 -15.44 28.18
N ASP A 139 1.02 -16.40 29.08
CA ASP A 139 2.26 -17.10 29.48
C ASP A 139 2.39 -18.53 28.96
N GLY A 140 1.43 -18.99 28.15
CA GLY A 140 1.46 -20.32 27.53
C GLY A 140 1.14 -21.48 28.47
N LYS A 141 0.75 -21.21 29.73
CA LYS A 141 0.41 -22.28 30.68
C LYS A 141 -0.76 -23.13 30.20
N CYS A 142 -0.67 -24.43 30.48
CA CYS A 142 -1.70 -25.38 30.10
C CYS A 142 -2.73 -25.60 31.21
N THR A 143 -4.01 -25.53 30.83
CA THR A 143 -5.11 -26.02 31.66
C THR A 143 -5.48 -27.43 31.19
N CYS A 144 -5.12 -28.44 31.97
CA CYS A 144 -5.28 -29.84 31.57
C CYS A 144 -6.73 -30.30 31.59
N PHE A 145 -7.11 -31.09 30.59
CA PHE A 145 -8.37 -31.80 30.59
C PHE A 145 -8.43 -32.86 31.70
N SER A 146 -9.65 -33.29 32.04
CA SER A 146 -9.90 -34.34 33.02
C SER A 146 -9.11 -35.61 32.67
N GLY A 147 -8.43 -36.18 33.67
CA GLY A 147 -7.58 -37.35 33.48
C GLY A 147 -6.13 -37.05 33.08
N TYR A 148 -5.73 -35.79 32.88
CA TYR A 148 -4.33 -35.41 32.57
C TYR A 148 -3.74 -34.44 33.60
N LYS A 149 -2.41 -34.44 33.73
CA LYS A 149 -1.59 -33.58 34.60
C LYS A 149 -0.21 -33.32 33.98
N GLY A 150 0.61 -32.53 34.69
CA GLY A 150 1.93 -32.08 34.23
C GLY A 150 1.84 -30.71 33.57
N ASP A 151 2.97 -30.02 33.43
CA ASP A 151 3.03 -28.66 32.87
C ASP A 151 2.51 -28.59 31.43
N ASN A 152 2.69 -29.68 30.67
CA ASN A 152 2.22 -29.83 29.29
C ASN A 152 1.00 -30.74 29.15
N CYS A 153 0.40 -31.18 30.26
CA CYS A 153 -0.74 -32.11 30.26
C CYS A 153 -0.48 -33.43 29.51
N ASP A 154 0.75 -33.92 29.55
CA ASP A 154 1.23 -35.12 28.87
C ASP A 154 1.12 -36.38 29.74
N GLN A 155 0.83 -36.22 31.03
CA GLN A 155 0.78 -37.34 31.98
C GLN A 155 -0.66 -37.73 32.30
N GLY A 156 -1.02 -38.99 32.07
CA GLY A 156 -2.27 -39.55 32.55
C GLY A 156 -2.35 -39.56 34.09
N LYS A 157 -3.50 -39.19 34.63
CA LYS A 157 -3.83 -39.38 36.05
C LYS A 157 -4.19 -40.84 36.23
N THR A 158 -3.37 -41.58 36.97
CA THR A 158 -3.72 -42.93 37.42
C THR A 158 -4.84 -42.81 38.45
N PHE A 159 -5.99 -43.40 38.16
CA PHE A 159 -7.07 -43.56 39.12
C PHE A 159 -6.80 -44.82 39.94
N CYS A 160 -6.59 -44.67 41.25
CA CYS A 160 -6.57 -45.82 42.14
C CYS A 160 -7.99 -46.39 42.19
N THR A 161 -8.10 -47.68 41.89
CA THR A 161 -9.35 -48.46 41.93
C THR A 161 -9.38 -49.31 43.19
#